data_AF-A0A0L6UTR8-F1
#
_entry.id   AF-A0A0L6UTR8-F1
#
_cell.length_a   1.000
_cell.length_b   1.000
_cell.length_c   1.000
_cell.angle_alpha   90.00
_cell.angle_beta   90.00
_cell.angle_gamma   90.00
#
_symmetry.space_group_name_H-M   'P 1'
#
loop_
_entity.id
_entity.type
_entity.pdbx_description
1 polymer ?
#
loop_
_entity_poly.entity_id
_entity_poly.type
_entity_poly.pdbx_seq_one_letter_code
_entity_poly.pdbx_strand_id
1 'polypeptide(L)'
;ESVKNDPNPICSNVIVTSNDFSNRSHFDKDKNLFTYGIFSYINRSSGTPIPPASHTLGHAIRFPEYNCNINFGGIPGIVELLWKSNELTHHTIGPPDELKTTKSRTHFGCSFQISHTLVARASKLRNISSEEKKIRTMYQGDRSKNKKSKK
;
A
#
# COMPACT_ATOMS: atom_id res chain seq x y z
N GLU A 1 -10.53 5.09 7.00
CA GLU A 1 -11.88 5.66 6.77
C GLU A 1 -12.31 5.79 5.29
N SER A 2 -11.76 5.03 4.33
CA SER A 2 -12.13 5.18 2.90
C SER A 2 -13.13 4.14 2.35
N VAL A 3 -13.68 3.25 3.17
CA VAL A 3 -14.48 2.10 2.66
C VAL A 3 -15.98 2.41 2.54
N LYS A 4 -16.47 3.55 3.04
CA LYS A 4 -17.93 3.79 3.11
C LYS A 4 -18.59 4.15 1.78
N ASN A 5 -17.86 4.63 0.76
CA ASN A 5 -18.48 5.21 -0.46
C ASN A 5 -18.05 4.61 -1.81
N ASP A 6 -17.21 3.57 -1.84
CA ASP A 6 -16.88 2.87 -3.09
C ASP A 6 -17.11 1.36 -2.89
N PRO A 7 -18.17 0.77 -3.49
CA PRO A 7 -18.51 -0.63 -3.27
C PRO A 7 -17.46 -1.59 -3.84
N ASN A 8 -16.44 -1.13 -4.56
CA ASN A 8 -15.47 -2.01 -5.21
C ASN A 8 -14.08 -1.37 -5.38
N PRO A 9 -13.21 -1.37 -4.36
CA PRO A 9 -11.83 -0.91 -4.51
C PRO A 9 -11.14 -1.62 -5.69
N ILE A 10 -10.65 -0.85 -6.67
CA ILE A 10 -10.07 -1.37 -7.92
C ILE A 10 -8.71 -2.03 -7.67
N CYS A 11 -8.00 -1.61 -6.61
CA CYS A 11 -6.70 -2.14 -6.19
C CYS A 11 -6.70 -2.48 -4.69
N SER A 12 -7.55 -3.41 -4.26
CA SER A 12 -7.68 -3.76 -2.84
C SER A 12 -6.44 -4.42 -2.23
N ASN A 13 -5.41 -4.66 -3.04
CA ASN A 13 -4.16 -5.32 -2.68
C ASN A 13 -2.98 -4.35 -2.51
N VAL A 14 -3.19 -3.05 -2.76
CA VAL A 14 -2.14 -2.03 -2.66
C VAL A 14 -2.60 -0.92 -1.72
N ILE A 15 -1.75 -0.58 -0.75
CA ILE A 15 -1.93 0.58 0.11
C ILE A 15 -0.78 1.54 -0.15
N VAL A 16 -1.08 2.81 -0.36
CA VAL A 16 -0.09 3.87 -0.48
C VAL A 16 -0.33 4.88 0.63
N THR A 17 0.72 5.18 1.38
CA THR A 17 0.73 6.19 2.45
C THR A 17 1.77 7.25 2.10
N SER A 18 1.48 8.49 2.46
CA SER A 18 2.41 9.59 2.31
C SER A 18 2.31 10.55 3.49
N ASN A 19 3.19 11.55 3.49
CA ASN A 19 3.32 12.57 4.53
C ASN A 19 3.80 11.94 5.85
N ASP A 20 3.34 12.49 6.98
CA ASP A 20 3.76 12.08 8.33
C ASP A 20 2.92 10.89 8.83
N PHE A 21 2.65 9.93 7.94
CA PHE A 21 1.76 8.82 8.21
C PHE A 21 2.21 8.05 9.45
N SER A 22 1.24 7.77 10.33
CA SER A 22 1.40 6.89 11.47
C SER A 22 0.08 6.16 11.72
N ASN A 23 0.15 5.02 12.38
CA ASN A 23 -1.02 4.26 12.75
C ASN A 23 -0.82 3.54 14.08
N ARG A 24 -1.92 2.97 14.59
CA ARG A 24 -1.89 2.18 15.81
C ARG A 24 -1.36 0.78 15.53
N SER A 25 -0.79 0.17 16.56
CA SER A 25 -0.37 -1.22 16.57
C SER A 25 -1.51 -2.16 16.18
N HIS A 26 -1.26 -3.07 15.22
CA HIS A 26 -2.24 -4.04 14.74
C HIS A 26 -1.58 -5.25 14.07
N PHE A 27 -2.42 -6.24 13.74
CA PHE A 27 -2.14 -7.29 12.77
C PHE A 27 -3.08 -7.10 11.59
N ASP A 28 -2.62 -7.50 10.41
CA ASP A 28 -3.48 -7.54 9.24
C ASP A 28 -4.40 -8.76 9.30
N LYS A 29 -5.52 -8.68 8.55
CA LYS A 29 -6.49 -9.78 8.42
C LYS A 29 -6.61 -10.21 6.96
N ASP A 30 -5.53 -10.07 6.20
CA ASP A 30 -5.50 -10.38 4.78
C ASP A 30 -5.23 -11.86 4.54
N LYS A 31 -5.20 -12.31 3.29
CA LYS A 31 -5.02 -13.71 2.90
C LYS A 31 -3.58 -14.08 2.56
N ASN A 32 -2.66 -13.11 2.53
CA ASN A 32 -1.25 -13.36 2.29
C ASN A 32 -0.55 -13.97 3.51
N LEU A 33 0.50 -14.74 3.25
CA LEU A 33 1.42 -15.21 4.30
C LEU A 33 2.41 -14.11 4.70
N PHE A 34 2.86 -13.33 3.71
CA PHE A 34 3.78 -12.21 3.89
C PHE A 34 3.24 -10.98 3.20
N THR A 35 3.43 -9.82 3.82
CA THR A 35 3.23 -8.50 3.21
C THR A 35 4.57 -8.00 2.75
N TYR A 36 4.59 -7.44 1.54
CA TYR A 36 5.76 -6.77 0.99
C TYR A 36 5.53 -5.26 1.05
N GLY A 37 6.47 -4.52 1.61
CA GLY A 37 6.40 -3.08 1.78
C GLY A 37 7.64 -2.38 1.25
N ILE A 38 7.44 -1.19 0.70
CA ILE A 38 8.49 -0.31 0.19
C ILE A 38 8.33 1.05 0.87
N PHE A 39 9.41 1.57 1.44
CA PHE A 39 9.43 2.85 2.14
C PHE A 39 10.61 3.69 1.66
N SER A 40 10.41 4.99 1.47
CA SER A 40 11.48 5.91 1.08
C SER A 40 11.06 7.35 1.37
N TYR A 41 12.01 8.22 1.69
CA TYR A 41 11.80 9.64 1.45
C TYR A 41 11.84 9.92 -0.05
N ILE A 42 10.94 10.77 -0.52
CA ILE A 42 10.87 11.16 -1.93
C ILE A 42 10.76 12.67 -2.08
N ASN A 43 11.24 13.18 -3.21
CA ASN A 43 10.90 14.51 -3.68
C ASN A 43 9.44 14.51 -4.14
N ARG A 44 8.64 15.46 -3.62
CA ARG A 44 7.19 15.50 -3.88
C ARG A 44 6.82 15.81 -5.33
N SER A 45 7.64 16.59 -6.03
CA SER A 45 7.37 16.97 -7.42
C SER A 45 7.79 15.90 -8.42
N SER A 46 8.95 15.25 -8.22
CA SER A 46 9.46 14.26 -9.16
C SER A 46 9.09 12.82 -8.80
N GLY A 47 8.72 12.56 -7.54
CA GLY A 47 8.50 11.21 -7.02
C GLY A 47 9.80 10.41 -6.83
N THR A 48 10.96 11.01 -7.06
CA THR A 48 12.25 10.29 -6.99
C THR A 48 12.69 10.10 -5.54
N PRO A 49 13.27 8.94 -5.19
CA PRO A 49 13.89 8.73 -3.88
C PRO A 49 14.93 9.81 -3.57
N ILE A 50 14.93 10.28 -2.33
CA ILE A 50 15.94 11.19 -1.79
C ILE A 50 16.38 10.72 -0.40
N PRO A 51 17.59 11.05 0.04
CA PRO A 51 18.01 10.77 1.41
C PRO A 51 17.09 11.43 2.45
N PRO A 52 16.99 10.86 3.67
CA PRO A 52 16.32 11.51 4.78
C PRO A 52 16.97 12.86 5.13
N ALA A 53 16.20 13.75 5.74
CA ALA A 53 16.64 15.10 6.15
C ALA A 53 17.82 15.10 7.13
N SER A 54 17.82 14.07 7.96
CA SER A 54 18.55 13.94 9.20
C SER A 54 18.65 12.45 9.49
N HIS A 55 19.62 12.08 10.32
CA HIS A 55 19.77 10.73 10.86
C HIS A 55 19.02 10.54 12.19
N THR A 56 18.18 11.49 12.58
CA THR A 56 17.31 11.39 13.77
C THR A 56 16.48 10.10 13.70
N LEU A 57 16.44 9.35 14.80
CA LEU A 57 15.59 8.16 14.93
C LEU A 57 14.15 8.57 15.31
N GLY A 58 13.18 7.69 15.07
CA GLY A 58 11.81 7.89 15.52
C GLY A 58 10.74 7.77 14.44
N HIS A 59 11.08 7.98 13.17
CA HIS A 59 10.21 7.56 12.06
C HIS A 59 10.58 6.14 11.64
N ALA A 60 9.68 5.17 11.86
CA ALA A 60 10.00 3.76 11.66
C ALA A 60 8.75 2.92 11.41
N ILE A 61 8.95 1.73 10.83
CA ILE A 61 8.05 0.60 11.06
C ILE A 61 8.55 -0.17 12.29
N ARG A 62 7.66 -0.35 13.26
CA ARG A 62 7.92 -0.95 14.58
C ARG A 62 7.31 -2.34 14.64
N PHE A 63 8.08 -3.29 15.18
CA PHE A 63 7.62 -4.64 15.52
C PHE A 63 7.67 -4.86 17.05
N PRO A 64 6.62 -4.48 17.80
CA PRO A 64 6.64 -4.40 19.27
C PRO A 64 7.23 -5.63 19.96
N GLU A 65 6.78 -6.80 19.55
CA GLU A 65 7.13 -8.11 20.11
C GLU A 65 8.64 -8.40 20.07
N TYR A 66 9.36 -7.89 19.06
CA TYR A 66 10.81 -8.08 18.92
C TYR A 66 11.65 -6.92 19.47
N ASN A 67 11.01 -5.90 20.06
CA ASN A 67 11.67 -4.64 20.38
C ASN A 67 12.49 -4.03 19.21
N CYS A 68 12.05 -4.28 17.97
CA CYS A 68 12.75 -3.87 16.76
C CYS A 68 12.08 -2.66 16.09
N ASN A 69 12.93 -1.74 15.60
CA ASN A 69 12.58 -0.58 14.77
C ASN A 69 13.39 -0.60 13.49
N ILE A 70 12.72 -0.51 12.34
CA ILE A 70 13.36 -0.21 11.07
C ILE A 70 13.20 1.29 10.83
N ASN A 71 14.22 2.06 11.22
CA ASN A 71 14.17 3.52 11.21
C ASN A 71 14.44 4.09 9.82
N PHE A 72 13.47 4.80 9.26
CA PHE A 72 13.57 5.41 7.93
C PHE A 72 14.55 6.58 7.88
N GLY A 73 14.74 7.31 8.98
CA GLY A 73 15.76 8.38 9.06
C GLY A 73 17.20 7.85 9.08
N GLY A 74 17.39 6.62 9.57
CA GLY A 74 18.72 6.00 9.68
C GLY A 74 19.17 5.26 8.42
N ILE A 75 18.26 5.02 7.46
CA ILE A 75 18.52 4.19 6.28
C ILE A 75 18.33 5.06 5.02
N PRO A 76 19.41 5.52 4.37
CA PRO A 76 19.28 6.28 3.13
C PRO A 76 18.78 5.38 1.99
N GLY A 77 17.88 5.91 1.16
CA GLY A 77 17.37 5.22 -0.03
C GLY A 77 16.04 4.50 0.20
N ILE A 78 15.86 3.38 -0.50
CA ILE A 78 14.63 2.59 -0.49
C ILE A 78 14.78 1.45 0.53
N VAL A 79 13.81 1.34 1.43
CA VAL A 79 13.68 0.23 2.37
C VAL A 79 12.62 -0.73 1.85
N GLU A 80 13.03 -1.95 1.53
CA GLU A 80 12.12 -3.05 1.18
C GLU A 80 11.99 -4.00 2.37
N LEU A 81 10.77 -4.40 2.68
CA LEU A 81 10.49 -5.26 3.82
C LEU A 81 9.48 -6.34 3.45
N LEU A 82 9.78 -7.58 3.84
CA LEU A 82 8.86 -8.70 3.78
C LEU A 82 8.61 -9.19 5.21
N TRP A 83 7.36 -9.20 5.67
CA TRP A 83 7.03 -9.64 7.02
C TRP A 83 5.68 -10.36 7.07
N LYS A 84 5.51 -11.21 8.08
CA LYS A 84 4.24 -11.91 8.33
C LYS A 84 3.23 -10.98 9.00
N SER A 85 2.64 -10.05 8.24
CA SER A 85 1.79 -8.99 8.81
C SER A 85 0.53 -9.50 9.53
N ASN A 86 0.11 -10.73 9.22
CA ASN A 86 -0.98 -11.43 9.90
C ASN A 86 -0.59 -12.06 11.25
N GLU A 87 0.70 -12.32 11.47
CA GLU A 87 1.23 -13.00 12.67
C GLU A 87 2.06 -12.08 13.56
N LEU A 88 2.52 -10.94 13.04
CA LEU A 88 3.41 -10.01 13.75
C LEU A 88 2.74 -8.66 13.95
N THR A 89 2.67 -8.23 15.21
CA THR A 89 2.16 -6.89 15.53
C THR A 89 3.09 -5.88 14.88
N HIS A 90 2.51 -4.91 14.19
CA HIS A 90 3.29 -3.85 13.57
C HIS A 90 2.52 -2.52 13.53
N HIS A 91 3.27 -1.43 13.38
CA HIS A 91 2.75 -0.10 13.08
C HIS A 91 3.85 0.85 12.59
N THR A 92 3.44 1.96 11.99
CA THR A 92 4.30 3.07 11.64
C THR A 92 4.31 4.11 12.75
N ILE A 93 5.48 4.43 13.28
CA ILE A 93 5.70 5.52 14.23
C ILE A 93 5.81 6.83 13.45
N GLY A 94 5.14 7.89 13.92
CA GLY A 94 5.19 9.21 13.28
C GLY A 94 6.59 9.84 13.34
N PRO A 95 6.94 10.71 12.38
CA PRO A 95 8.27 11.30 12.34
C PRO A 95 8.48 12.39 13.42
N PRO A 96 9.70 12.53 13.95
CA PRO A 96 10.11 13.72 14.69
C PRO A 96 10.20 14.94 13.75
N ASP A 97 10.33 16.14 14.31
CA ASP A 97 10.24 17.40 13.57
C ASP A 97 11.22 17.52 12.41
N GLU A 98 12.44 17.00 12.56
CA GLU A 98 13.49 17.04 11.53
C GLU A 98 13.12 16.20 10.30
N LEU A 99 12.32 15.16 10.53
CA LEU A 99 11.91 14.16 9.56
C LEU A 99 10.51 14.39 8.99
N LYS A 100 9.79 15.39 9.49
CA LYS A 100 8.46 15.74 8.98
C LYS A 100 8.50 16.16 7.52
N THR A 101 7.33 16.02 6.92
CA THR A 101 7.02 16.37 5.55
C THR A 101 7.12 17.88 5.35
N THR A 102 7.67 18.26 4.19
CA THR A 102 7.78 19.66 3.78
C THR A 102 7.07 19.87 2.43
N LYS A 103 7.22 21.07 1.87
CA LYS A 103 6.77 21.36 0.50
C LYS A 103 7.53 20.56 -0.56
N SER A 104 8.78 20.21 -0.31
CA SER A 104 9.66 19.53 -1.28
C SER A 104 9.86 18.03 -1.00
N ARG A 105 9.71 17.59 0.26
CA ARG A 105 9.94 16.20 0.69
C ARG A 105 8.73 15.60 1.39
N THR A 106 8.50 14.32 1.19
CA THR A 106 7.54 13.51 1.96
C THR A 106 8.11 12.12 2.20
N HIS A 107 7.62 11.41 3.22
CA HIS A 107 7.87 9.98 3.33
C HIS A 107 6.80 9.23 2.53
N PHE A 108 7.24 8.30 1.69
CA PHE A 108 6.40 7.43 0.89
C PHE A 108 6.46 6.03 1.49
N GLY A 109 5.29 5.43 1.69
CA GLY A 109 5.14 4.03 2.04
C GLY A 109 4.17 3.36 1.09
N CYS A 110 4.48 2.16 0.65
CA CYS A 110 3.60 1.33 -0.15
C CYS A 110 3.63 -0.09 0.40
N SER A 111 2.47 -0.72 0.57
CA SER A 111 2.39 -2.14 0.90
C SER A 111 1.53 -2.92 -0.07
N PHE A 112 1.95 -4.15 -0.33
CA PHE A 112 1.33 -5.10 -1.23
C PHE A 112 0.92 -6.34 -0.45
N GLN A 113 -0.35 -6.69 -0.56
CA GLN A 113 -0.97 -7.76 0.24
C GLN A 113 -2.07 -8.46 -0.55
N ILE A 114 -2.41 -9.68 -0.17
CA ILE A 114 -3.48 -10.44 -0.84
C ILE A 114 -4.75 -10.26 -0.02
N SER A 115 -5.55 -9.24 -0.33
CA SER A 115 -6.76 -9.00 0.46
C SER A 115 -7.90 -9.97 0.17
N HIS A 116 -8.83 -10.08 1.13
CA HIS A 116 -10.05 -10.88 1.00
C HIS A 116 -10.83 -10.57 -0.29
N THR A 117 -10.95 -9.29 -0.63
CA THR A 117 -11.66 -8.84 -1.83
C THR A 117 -10.98 -9.34 -3.12
N LEU A 118 -9.64 -9.31 -3.16
CA LEU A 118 -8.89 -9.83 -4.31
C LEU A 118 -9.12 -11.34 -4.47
N VAL A 119 -9.03 -12.11 -3.38
CA VAL A 119 -9.26 -13.56 -3.39
C VAL A 119 -10.68 -13.91 -3.81
N ALA A 120 -11.68 -13.19 -3.29
CA ALA A 120 -13.08 -13.40 -3.65
C ALA A 120 -13.32 -13.14 -5.15
N ARG A 121 -12.74 -12.06 -5.69
CA ARG A 121 -12.82 -11.75 -7.13
C ARG A 121 -12.12 -12.79 -7.98
N ALA A 122 -10.90 -13.20 -7.61
CA ALA A 122 -10.15 -14.23 -8.32
C ALA A 122 -10.91 -15.56 -8.33
N SER A 123 -11.49 -15.96 -7.20
CA SER A 123 -12.30 -17.18 -7.09
C SER A 123 -13.54 -17.13 -7.97
N LYS A 124 -14.24 -15.99 -7.98
CA LYS A 124 -15.41 -15.78 -8.87
C LYS A 124 -15.02 -15.84 -10.34
N LEU A 125 -13.91 -15.19 -10.72
CA LEU A 125 -13.41 -15.21 -12.09
C LEU A 125 -12.99 -16.61 -12.52
N ARG A 126 -12.35 -17.39 -11.64
CA ARG A 126 -11.95 -18.77 -11.96
C ARG A 126 -13.13 -19.64 -12.38
N ASN A 127 -14.28 -19.46 -11.73
CA ASN A 127 -15.46 -20.33 -11.86
C ASN A 127 -16.45 -19.91 -12.96
N ILE A 128 -16.22 -18.82 -13.69
CA ILE A 128 -17.05 -18.41 -14.84
C ILE A 128 -16.45 -18.88 -16.18
N SER A 129 -17.29 -18.99 -17.21
CA SER A 129 -16.90 -19.45 -18.55
C SER A 129 -15.92 -18.49 -19.23
N SER A 130 -15.21 -18.99 -20.25
CA SER A 130 -14.27 -18.17 -21.05
C SER A 130 -14.98 -17.00 -21.75
N GLU A 131 -16.21 -17.21 -22.23
CA GLU A 131 -17.06 -16.21 -22.86
C GLU A 131 -17.44 -15.12 -21.86
N GLU A 132 -17.86 -15.51 -20.65
CA GLU A 132 -18.24 -14.56 -19.61
C GLU A 132 -17.03 -13.79 -19.07
N LYS A 133 -15.85 -14.43 -18.99
CA LYS A 133 -14.58 -13.74 -18.70
C LYS A 133 -14.33 -12.63 -19.71
N LYS A 134 -14.37 -12.93 -21.01
CA LYS A 134 -14.14 -11.95 -22.09
C LYS A 134 -15.09 -10.75 -22.00
N ILE A 135 -16.37 -10.98 -21.68
CA ILE A 135 -17.35 -9.89 -21.49
C ILE A 135 -16.97 -9.00 -20.30
N ARG A 136 -16.50 -9.59 -19.19
CA ARG A 136 -16.15 -8.84 -17.96
C ARG A 136 -14.78 -8.15 -18.04
N THR A 137 -13.83 -8.72 -18.79
CA THR A 137 -12.48 -8.18 -18.99
C THR A 137 -12.36 -7.28 -20.22
N MET A 138 -13.47 -6.77 -20.76
CA MET A 138 -13.44 -5.84 -21.90
C MET A 138 -12.64 -4.58 -21.57
N TYR A 139 -11.74 -4.20 -22.50
CA TYR A 139 -10.97 -2.96 -22.43
C TYR A 139 -11.93 -1.75 -22.47
N GLN A 140 -11.48 -0.61 -21.95
CA GLN A 140 -12.28 0.62 -21.90
C GLN A 140 -12.85 1.02 -23.28
N GLY A 141 -12.07 0.79 -24.35
CA GLY A 141 -12.51 1.01 -25.73
C GLY A 141 -13.70 0.14 -26.13
N ASP A 142 -13.72 -1.14 -25.72
CA ASP A 142 -14.78 -2.09 -26.05
C ASP A 142 -16.07 -1.79 -25.26
N ARG A 143 -15.92 -1.39 -23.99
CA ARG A 143 -17.04 -0.89 -23.17
C ARG A 143 -17.71 0.34 -23.79
N SER A 144 -16.92 1.20 -24.41
CA SER A 144 -17.39 2.45 -25.04
C SER A 144 -18.13 2.19 -26.35
N LYS A 145 -17.70 1.20 -27.14
CA LYS A 145 -18.37 0.76 -28.38
C LYS A 145 -19.72 0.11 -28.09
N ASN A 146 -19.79 -0.79 -27.09
CA ASN A 146 -21.03 -1.46 -26.70
C ASN A 146 -22.09 -0.53 -26.07
N LYS A 147 -21.69 0.67 -25.61
CA LYS A 147 -22.63 1.72 -25.17
C LYS A 147 -23.31 2.42 -26.35
N LYS A 148 -22.66 2.51 -27.51
CA LYS A 148 -23.21 3.15 -28.71
C LYS A 148 -24.18 2.24 -29.48
N SER A 149 -24.05 0.93 -29.35
CA SER A 149 -24.90 -0.07 -30.03
C SER A 149 -26.23 -0.38 -29.31
N LYS A 150 -26.49 0.23 -28.14
CA LYS A 150 -27.73 0.07 -27.37
C LYS A 150 -28.67 1.29 -27.48
N LYS A 151 -28.58 2.05 -28.56
CA LYS A 151 -29.52 3.12 -28.89
C LYS A 151 -30.45 2.67 -30.01
#